data_AF-A0A2V7AV40-F1
#
_entry.id   AF-A0A2V7AV40-F1
#
_cell.length_a   1.000
_cell.length_b   1.000
_cell.length_c   1.000
_cell.angle_alpha   90.00
_cell.angle_beta   90.00
_cell.angle_gamma   90.00
#
_symmetry.space_group_name_H-M   'P 1'
#
loop_
_entity.id
_entity.type
_entity.pdbx_description
1 polymer ?
#
loop_
_entity_poly.entity_id
_entity_poly.type
_entity_poly.pdbx_seq_one_letter_code
_entity_poly.pdbx_strand_id
1 'polypeptide(L)'
;MTLHMGGPEMAPHTPQRSGAPGEAGGPLYNRGIGNGFVPVAKTSEVAPGAMKWVVIDRERVVVANVDGVFYALRDSCGHQGAPLSTGTLMGYVIECPLHFACFDARTGELLNGPVSADVPTYQVLVEGDTVYVKR
;
A
#
# COMPACT_ATOMS: atom_id res chain seq x y z
N MET A 1 -81.43 -20.31 26.60
CA MET A 1 -80.34 -20.97 25.86
C MET A 1 -79.09 -20.16 26.11
N THR A 2 -78.26 -20.62 27.05
CA THR A 2 -76.95 -21.27 26.78
C THR A 2 -75.85 -20.23 26.58
N LEU A 3 -74.66 -20.31 27.16
CA LEU A 3 -74.00 -21.20 28.12
C LEU A 3 -72.75 -20.42 28.57
N HIS A 4 -72.27 -20.69 29.78
CA HIS A 4 -70.92 -20.32 30.21
C HIS A 4 -69.89 -20.93 29.27
N MET A 5 -68.86 -20.18 28.87
CA MET A 5 -67.55 -20.70 28.47
C MET A 5 -66.56 -19.59 28.86
N GLY A 6 -65.61 -19.76 29.77
CA GLY A 6 -64.67 -20.86 29.90
C GLY A 6 -63.29 -20.18 29.93
N GLY A 7 -62.51 -20.45 30.97
CA GLY A 7 -61.24 -19.77 31.24
C GLY A 7 -60.08 -20.20 30.32
N PRO A 8 -58.84 -20.23 30.84
CA PRO A 8 -57.73 -19.44 30.32
C PRO A 8 -56.68 -20.28 29.60
N GLU A 9 -55.54 -19.63 29.29
CA GLU A 9 -54.20 -20.21 29.14
C GLU A 9 -53.61 -20.20 27.71
N MET A 10 -52.65 -19.29 27.48
CA MET A 10 -51.45 -19.58 26.70
C MET A 10 -50.25 -18.87 27.32
N ALA A 11 -49.17 -19.63 27.40
CA ALA A 11 -47.95 -19.44 28.17
C ALA A 11 -47.11 -18.20 27.80
N PRO A 12 -46.19 -17.75 28.69
CA PRO A 12 -45.19 -16.75 28.35
C PRO A 12 -44.13 -17.34 27.43
N HIS A 13 -43.95 -16.74 26.26
CA HIS A 13 -42.82 -17.01 25.38
C HIS A 13 -41.56 -16.35 25.93
N THR A 14 -40.65 -17.16 26.46
CA THR A 14 -39.27 -16.78 26.77
C THR A 14 -38.52 -16.50 25.47
N PRO A 15 -37.91 -15.32 25.25
CA PRO A 15 -36.95 -15.17 24.17
C PRO A 15 -35.67 -15.92 24.54
N GLN A 16 -35.36 -16.93 23.74
CA GLN A 16 -34.13 -17.71 23.82
C GLN A 16 -32.93 -16.80 23.50
N ARG A 17 -31.93 -16.89 24.37
CA ARG A 17 -30.62 -16.28 24.26
C ARG A 17 -29.84 -16.99 23.14
N SER A 18 -29.68 -16.37 21.98
CA SER A 18 -28.73 -16.83 20.97
C SER A 18 -27.38 -16.13 21.18
N GLY A 19 -26.54 -16.75 22.02
CA GLY A 19 -25.10 -16.52 21.96
C GLY A 19 -24.52 -17.44 20.88
N ALA A 20 -24.08 -16.88 19.76
CA ALA A 20 -23.17 -17.54 18.85
C ALA A 20 -21.74 -17.07 19.18
N PRO A 21 -20.76 -17.99 19.37
CA PRO A 21 -19.39 -17.64 19.66
C PRO A 21 -18.58 -17.42 18.36
N GLY A 22 -17.78 -16.34 18.37
CA GLY A 22 -16.45 -16.34 17.79
C GLY A 22 -16.34 -16.34 16.26
N GLU A 23 -16.69 -15.23 15.62
CA GLU A 23 -16.04 -14.85 14.37
C GLU A 23 -14.65 -14.31 14.72
N ALA A 24 -13.61 -15.05 14.34
CA ALA A 24 -12.23 -14.72 14.59
C ALA A 24 -11.89 -13.33 14.03
N GLY A 25 -11.55 -12.39 14.90
CA GLY A 25 -10.97 -11.11 14.52
C GLY A 25 -9.68 -11.32 13.75
N GLY A 26 -9.72 -11.11 12.44
CA GLY A 26 -8.52 -10.86 11.64
C GLY A 26 -7.78 -9.62 12.14
N PRO A 27 -6.48 -9.45 11.83
CA PRO A 27 -5.66 -8.40 12.43
C PRO A 27 -6.24 -7.03 12.14
N LEU A 28 -6.24 -6.16 13.15
CA LEU A 28 -6.88 -4.84 13.19
C LEU A 28 -6.23 -3.79 12.25
N TYR A 29 -5.57 -4.19 11.16
CA TYR A 29 -4.82 -3.30 10.26
C TYR A 29 -5.69 -2.29 9.49
N ASN A 30 -7.02 -2.44 9.52
CA ASN A 30 -7.96 -1.63 8.73
C ASN A 30 -8.49 -0.36 9.43
N ARG A 31 -7.81 0.14 10.47
CA ARG A 31 -8.27 1.37 11.17
C ARG A 31 -7.22 2.46 11.40
N GLY A 32 -6.07 2.39 10.71
CA GLY A 32 -4.94 3.30 10.94
C GLY A 32 -4.33 3.97 9.72
N ILE A 33 -4.48 3.43 8.51
CA ILE A 33 -3.90 4.01 7.29
C ILE A 33 -5.01 4.31 6.30
N GLY A 34 -5.13 5.56 5.87
CA GLY A 34 -6.25 6.03 5.04
C GLY A 34 -6.48 5.18 3.79
N ASN A 35 -7.71 5.23 3.25
CA ASN A 35 -8.09 4.51 2.04
C ASN A 35 -7.04 4.69 0.92
N GLY A 36 -6.52 3.58 0.40
CA GLY A 36 -5.67 3.55 -0.79
C GLY A 36 -4.18 3.31 -0.57
N PHE A 37 -3.69 3.19 0.67
CA PHE A 37 -2.30 2.77 0.91
C PHE A 37 -2.17 1.25 0.95
N VAL A 38 -1.12 0.72 0.31
CA VAL A 38 -0.81 -0.71 0.25
C VAL A 38 0.55 -0.95 0.91
N PRO A 39 0.70 -1.92 1.83
CA PRO A 39 2.00 -2.28 2.39
C PRO A 39 2.85 -2.93 1.30
N VAL A 40 4.09 -2.45 1.12
CA VAL A 40 4.96 -2.88 0.01
C VAL A 40 6.28 -3.51 0.45
N ALA A 41 6.81 -3.13 1.61
CA ALA A 41 8.05 -3.65 2.15
C ALA A 41 8.17 -3.34 3.64
N LYS A 42 9.00 -4.08 4.36
CA LYS A 42 9.57 -3.57 5.61
C LYS A 42 10.66 -2.55 5.34
N THR A 43 10.85 -1.61 6.25
CA THR A 43 11.95 -0.62 6.19
C THR A 43 13.33 -1.30 6.14
N SER A 44 13.48 -2.47 6.77
CA SER A 44 14.72 -3.25 6.76
C SER A 44 15.01 -3.95 5.42
N GLU A 45 14.03 -4.08 4.53
CA GLU A 45 14.20 -4.73 3.22
C GLU A 45 14.82 -3.80 2.17
N VAL A 46 14.84 -2.49 2.43
CA VAL A 46 15.45 -1.49 1.55
C VAL A 46 16.39 -0.64 2.40
N ALA A 47 17.66 -1.02 2.46
CA ALA A 47 18.67 -0.29 3.21
C ALA A 47 18.82 1.15 2.68
N PRO A 48 19.32 2.11 3.48
CA PRO A 48 19.67 3.44 2.98
C PRO A 48 20.63 3.35 1.78
N GLY A 49 20.34 4.11 0.73
CA GLY A 49 21.06 4.07 -0.55
C GLY A 49 20.63 2.93 -1.48
N ALA A 50 19.65 2.11 -1.10
CA ALA A 50 19.15 1.01 -1.92
C ALA A 50 17.78 1.29 -2.54
N MET A 51 17.46 0.49 -3.55
CA MET A 51 16.15 0.46 -4.20
C MET A 51 15.58 -0.96 -4.22
N LYS A 52 14.26 -1.06 -4.21
CA LYS A 52 13.52 -2.31 -4.40
C LYS A 52 12.28 -2.04 -5.24
N TRP A 53 12.02 -2.86 -6.24
CA TRP A 53 10.74 -2.79 -6.93
C TRP A 53 9.68 -3.68 -6.28
N VAL A 54 8.44 -3.26 -6.43
CA VAL A 54 7.23 -3.96 -6.00
C VAL A 54 6.17 -3.84 -7.09
N VAL A 55 5.08 -4.60 -6.96
CA VAL A 55 3.91 -4.46 -7.83
C VAL A 55 2.74 -3.96 -7.01
N ILE A 56 2.16 -2.84 -7.43
CA ILE A 56 0.90 -2.33 -6.90
C ILE A 56 -0.11 -2.46 -8.03
N ASP A 57 -1.12 -3.32 -7.82
CA ASP A 57 -2.01 -3.81 -8.87
C ASP A 57 -1.29 -4.46 -10.06
N ARG A 58 -1.05 -3.69 -11.12
CA ARG A 58 -0.43 -4.07 -12.38
C ARG A 58 0.71 -3.15 -12.76
N GLU A 59 1.10 -2.26 -11.85
CA GLU A 59 2.15 -1.28 -12.04
C GLU A 59 3.38 -1.66 -11.24
N ARG A 60 4.56 -1.63 -11.88
CA ARG A 60 5.82 -1.78 -11.15
C ARG A 60 6.19 -0.44 -10.55
N VAL A 61 6.52 -0.45 -9.27
CA VAL A 61 6.92 0.75 -8.51
C VAL A 61 8.28 0.48 -7.89
N VAL A 62 9.22 1.40 -8.06
CA VAL A 62 10.52 1.38 -7.38
C VAL A 62 10.37 2.17 -6.09
N VAL A 63 10.71 1.53 -4.98
CA VAL A 63 10.85 2.15 -3.66
C VAL A 63 12.34 2.42 -3.44
N ALA A 64 12.70 3.69 -3.31
CA ALA A 64 14.05 4.16 -3.04
C ALA A 64 14.15 4.63 -1.58
N ASN A 65 15.22 4.23 -0.89
CA ASN A 65 15.51 4.71 0.46
C ASN A 65 16.71 5.67 0.40
N VAL A 66 16.47 6.96 0.61
CA VAL A 66 17.52 7.99 0.71
C VAL A 66 17.68 8.38 2.16
N ASP A 67 18.76 7.94 2.79
CA ASP A 67 19.12 8.26 4.18
C ASP A 67 17.99 8.01 5.20
N GLY A 68 17.20 6.95 4.99
CA GLY A 68 16.06 6.57 5.85
C GLY A 68 14.72 7.15 5.41
N VAL A 69 14.69 8.02 4.39
CA VAL A 69 13.46 8.58 3.82
C VAL A 69 13.11 7.82 2.55
N PHE A 70 11.86 7.35 2.48
CA PHE A 70 11.39 6.50 1.39
C PHE A 70 10.66 7.31 0.32
N TYR A 71 10.96 7.01 -0.94
CA TYR A 71 10.33 7.58 -2.11
C TYR A 71 9.87 6.47 -3.04
N ALA A 72 8.82 6.73 -3.81
CA ALA A 72 8.26 5.76 -4.74
C ALA A 72 7.99 6.38 -6.10
N LEU A 73 8.47 5.72 -7.15
CA LEU A 73 8.28 6.11 -8.55
C LEU A 73 7.83 4.90 -9.36
N ARG A 74 7.27 5.15 -10.54
CA ARG A 74 7.07 4.10 -11.52
C ARG A 74 8.43 3.47 -11.85
N ASP A 75 8.52 2.15 -11.80
CA ASP A 75 9.74 1.40 -12.12
C ASP A 75 9.88 1.21 -13.64
N SER A 76 9.82 2.33 -14.37
CA SER A 76 9.91 2.36 -15.82
C SER A 76 10.46 3.72 -16.23
N CYS A 77 11.67 3.69 -16.80
CA CYS A 77 12.35 4.88 -17.29
C CYS A 77 11.50 5.58 -18.35
N GLY A 78 11.34 6.89 -18.23
CA GLY A 78 10.57 7.70 -19.20
C GLY A 78 11.17 7.80 -20.61
N HIS A 79 12.33 7.18 -20.87
CA HIS A 79 12.93 7.09 -22.20
C HIS A 79 12.44 5.86 -22.98
N GLN A 80 12.87 4.67 -22.55
CA GLN A 80 12.60 3.39 -23.23
C GLN A 80 12.06 2.31 -22.27
N GLY A 81 11.59 2.71 -21.10
CA GLY A 81 10.90 1.82 -20.15
C GLY A 81 11.78 0.83 -19.40
N ALA A 82 13.10 1.03 -19.38
CA ALA A 82 14.00 0.20 -18.57
C ALA A 82 13.65 0.30 -17.07
N PRO A 83 13.73 -0.79 -16.30
CA PRO A 83 13.42 -0.78 -14.88
C PRO A 83 14.44 0.07 -14.11
N LEU A 84 13.98 1.12 -13.46
CA LEU A 84 14.82 2.06 -12.72
C LEU A 84 15.43 1.43 -11.47
N SER A 85 14.73 0.46 -10.87
CA SER A 85 15.17 -0.32 -9.72
C SER A 85 16.42 -1.16 -9.97
N THR A 86 16.78 -1.43 -11.22
CA THR A 86 18.04 -2.11 -11.57
C THR A 86 19.16 -1.12 -11.93
N GLY A 87 18.91 0.18 -11.76
CA GLY A 87 19.89 1.25 -11.89
C GLY A 87 20.58 1.58 -10.58
N THR A 88 21.07 2.82 -10.49
CA THR A 88 21.85 3.31 -9.33
C THR A 88 21.12 4.45 -8.62
N LEU A 89 21.08 4.42 -7.29
CA LEU A 89 20.59 5.52 -6.46
C LEU A 89 21.78 6.30 -5.89
N MET A 90 21.84 7.61 -6.14
CA MET A 90 22.89 8.52 -5.68
C MET A 90 22.24 9.76 -5.03
N GLY A 91 22.14 9.77 -3.70
CA GLY A 91 21.31 10.76 -3.01
C GLY A 91 19.87 10.68 -3.51
N TYR A 92 19.32 11.78 -4.02
CA TYR A 92 17.98 11.79 -4.62
C TYR A 92 17.96 11.44 -6.10
N VAL A 93 19.09 11.07 -6.72
CA VAL A 93 19.15 10.81 -8.16
C VAL A 93 19.06 9.31 -8.44
N ILE A 94 18.07 8.90 -9.24
CA ILE A 94 17.98 7.55 -9.79
C ILE A 94 18.52 7.59 -11.22
N GLU A 95 19.63 6.90 -11.47
CA GLU A 95 20.21 6.74 -12.80
C GLU A 95 19.72 5.44 -13.45
N CYS A 96 19.13 5.57 -14.63
CA CYS A 96 18.66 4.46 -15.44
C CYS A 96 19.84 3.60 -15.94
N PRO A 97 19.78 2.27 -15.81
CA PRO A 97 20.90 1.38 -16.11
C PRO A 97 21.24 1.27 -17.61
N LEU A 98 20.33 1.68 -18.50
CA LEU A 98 20.49 1.45 -19.94
C LEU A 98 21.21 2.60 -20.65
N HIS A 99 20.73 3.83 -20.45
CA HIS A 99 21.22 5.02 -21.15
C HIS A 99 21.49 6.20 -20.19
N PHE A 100 21.58 5.92 -18.89
CA PHE A 100 22.01 6.88 -17.86
C PHE A 100 21.11 8.13 -17.74
N ALA A 101 19.83 8.00 -18.09
CA ALA A 101 18.84 9.01 -17.77
C ALA A 101 18.69 9.13 -16.25
N CYS A 102 18.82 10.34 -15.71
CA CYS A 102 18.78 10.61 -14.29
C CYS A 102 17.47 11.27 -13.91
N PHE A 103 16.78 10.74 -12.90
CA PHE A 103 15.51 11.26 -12.40
C PHE A 103 15.61 11.64 -10.92
N ASP A 104 14.96 12.73 -10.52
CA ASP A 104 14.83 13.07 -9.10
C ASP A 104 13.84 12.10 -8.43
N ALA A 105 14.26 11.39 -7.38
CA ALA A 105 13.45 10.40 -6.69
C ALA A 105 12.22 11.00 -6.00
N ARG A 106 12.21 12.31 -5.74
CA ARG A 106 11.16 13.00 -4.99
C ARG A 106 10.07 13.51 -5.93
N THR A 107 10.46 14.00 -7.11
CA THR A 107 9.55 14.63 -8.07
C THR A 107 9.29 13.78 -9.30
N GLY A 108 10.24 12.89 -9.65
CA GLY A 108 10.22 12.09 -10.86
C GLY A 108 10.72 12.82 -12.10
N GLU A 109 11.12 14.09 -11.96
CA GLU A 109 11.57 14.93 -13.07
C GLU A 109 12.88 14.41 -13.67
N LEU A 110 12.98 14.47 -15.00
CA LEU A 110 14.22 14.23 -15.71
C LEU A 110 15.24 15.34 -15.36
N LEU A 111 16.37 14.95 -14.79
CA LEU A 111 17.47 15.85 -14.44
C LEU A 111 18.55 15.92 -15.52
N ASN A 112 18.86 14.77 -16.13
CA ASN A 112 19.92 14.65 -17.12
C ASN A 112 19.75 13.40 -17.99
N GLY A 113 20.41 13.35 -19.14
CA GLY A 113 20.45 12.19 -20.03
C GLY A 113 19.61 12.39 -21.31
N PRO A 114 19.21 11.31 -21.98
CA PRO A 114 18.41 11.41 -23.20
C PRO A 114 17.05 12.05 -22.93
N VAL A 115 16.46 12.66 -23.97
CA VAL A 115 15.10 13.18 -23.90
C VAL A 115 14.14 12.08 -23.45
N SER A 116 13.50 12.30 -22.32
CA SER A 116 12.66 11.33 -21.61
C SER A 116 11.42 12.05 -21.08
N ALA A 117 10.32 11.33 -20.90
CA ALA A 117 9.23 11.80 -20.05
C ALA A 117 9.65 11.76 -18.58
N ASP A 118 9.04 12.61 -17.75
CA ASP A 118 9.14 12.50 -16.30
C ASP A 118 8.47 11.20 -15.82
N VAL A 119 8.93 10.69 -14.69
CA VAL A 119 8.48 9.43 -14.12
C VAL A 119 7.43 9.69 -13.03
N PRO A 120 6.22 9.11 -13.10
CA PRO A 120 5.21 9.30 -12.06
C PRO A 120 5.71 8.89 -10.67
N THR A 121 5.43 9.74 -9.68
CA THR A 121 5.69 9.47 -8.26
C THR A 121 4.43 8.99 -7.53
N TYR A 122 4.63 8.29 -6.42
CA TYR A 122 3.57 7.79 -5.55
C TYR A 122 3.80 8.28 -4.13
N GLN A 123 2.70 8.55 -3.41
CA GLN A 123 2.80 8.94 -2.00
C GLN A 123 3.29 7.75 -1.18
N VAL A 124 4.27 8.00 -0.32
CA VAL A 124 4.82 7.01 0.61
C VAL A 124 4.45 7.40 2.03
N LEU A 125 4.07 6.41 2.83
CA LEU A 125 3.87 6.52 4.26
C LEU A 125 4.66 5.41 4.95
N VAL A 126 5.30 5.72 6.07
CA VAL A 126 5.98 4.72 6.90
C VAL A 126 5.30 4.70 8.26
N GLU A 127 4.82 3.52 8.67
CA GLU A 127 4.29 3.29 10.00
C GLU A 127 5.01 2.09 10.64
N GLY A 128 5.64 2.34 11.78
CA GLY A 128 6.48 1.34 12.45
C GLY A 128 7.61 0.85 11.54
N ASP A 129 7.64 -0.45 11.26
CA ASP A 129 8.63 -1.08 10.37
C ASP A 129 8.11 -1.27 8.94
N THR A 130 6.92 -0.77 8.60
CA THR A 130 6.27 -1.04 7.32
C THR A 130 6.21 0.22 6.44
N VAL A 131 6.62 0.05 5.18
CA VAL A 131 6.50 1.06 4.12
C VAL A 131 5.22 0.80 3.34
N TYR A 132 4.43 1.85 3.19
CA TYR A 132 3.18 1.87 2.44
C TYR A 132 3.28 2.81 1.25
N VAL A 133 2.67 2.43 0.14
CA VAL A 133 2.59 3.27 -1.06
C VAL A 133 1.13 3.43 -1.45
N LYS A 134 0.74 4.64 -1.84
CA LYS A 134 -0.61 4.94 -2.30
C LYS A 134 -0.86 4.37 -3.70
N ARG A 135 -1.93 3.60 -3.82
CA ARG A 135 -2.49 3.05 -5.05
C ARG A 135 -3.07 4.15 -5.94
#